data_AF-A0A239PQN2-F1
#
_entry.id   AF-A0A239PQN2-F1
#
_cell.length_a   1.000
_cell.length_b   1.000
_cell.length_c   1.000
_cell.angle_alpha   90.00
_cell.angle_beta   90.00
_cell.angle_gamma   90.00
#
_symmetry.space_group_name_H-M   'P 1'
#
loop_
_entity.id
_entity.type
_entity.pdbx_description
1 polymer ?
#
loop_
_entity_poly.entity_id
_entity_poly.type
_entity_poly.pdbx_seq_one_letter_code
_entity_poly.pdbx_strand_id
1 'polypeptide(L)'
;METRAHYVLIGAFVLSAVALAFLFILWLGQTQREFDEYDVIFTDRVSGLSVGAAVRFNGIQKGEVRELNIDPDDPSIVVARIRVDNDTPVKTDTRAELELVGFTGLAVIQLVGGSPDAPLLKDVQRGIPRIRADASGFAAIIEGSSDIVAAINLLLAEDNIEAFSRIIGNIDVFTGVLAKQEDKIGESIANFAAMMEDMAEASDRLRRAADEIEKLIGNDAPATLAETREAMASIRTLADELRVVVEENRAPLSAFTEEGLAQVGPAVVEARRLMRSLDHVLREIDRDPRGYLLGESAPRYEVEP
;
A
#
# COMPACT_ATOMS: atom_id res chain seq x y z
N MET A 1 -8.35 -13.15 93.15
CA MET A 1 -8.70 -13.68 91.81
C MET A 1 -7.97 -12.84 90.76
N GLU A 2 -7.32 -13.55 89.83
CA GLU A 2 -6.98 -13.15 88.46
C GLU A 2 -5.97 -11.99 88.19
N THR A 3 -5.07 -12.25 87.22
CA THR A 3 -4.34 -11.33 86.30
C THR A 3 -2.86 -11.67 85.99
N ARG A 4 -2.36 -12.90 86.23
CA ARG A 4 -1.01 -13.31 85.74
C ARG A 4 -0.99 -14.32 84.58
N ALA A 5 -2.14 -14.63 83.98
CA ALA A 5 -2.24 -15.60 82.88
C ALA A 5 -2.25 -14.99 81.46
N HIS A 6 -2.31 -13.66 81.32
CA HIS A 6 -2.48 -13.03 80.00
C HIS A 6 -1.17 -12.86 79.22
N TYR A 7 -0.01 -12.75 79.87
CA TYR A 7 1.26 -12.54 79.16
C TYR A 7 1.70 -13.75 78.32
N VAL A 8 1.40 -14.97 78.76
CA VAL A 8 1.68 -16.19 78.00
C VAL A 8 0.80 -16.26 76.75
N LEU A 9 -0.47 -15.86 76.88
CA LEU A 9 -1.43 -15.83 75.77
C LEU A 9 -1.06 -14.76 74.73
N ILE A 10 -0.63 -13.58 75.19
CA ILE A 10 -0.12 -12.50 74.33
C ILE A 10 1.19 -12.95 73.64
N GLY A 11 2.11 -13.56 74.37
CA GLY A 11 3.37 -14.09 73.81
C GLY A 11 3.14 -15.17 72.75
N ALA A 12 2.21 -16.09 73.00
CA ALA A 12 1.81 -17.11 72.04
C ALA A 12 1.15 -16.51 70.78
N PHE A 13 0.30 -15.49 70.94
CA PHE A 13 -0.29 -14.78 69.82
C PHE A 13 0.77 -14.08 68.96
N VAL A 14 1.71 -13.36 69.57
CA VAL A 14 2.80 -12.68 68.85
C VAL A 14 3.69 -13.71 68.13
N LEU A 15 4.05 -14.82 68.79
CA LEU A 15 4.80 -15.90 68.15
C LEU A 15 4.06 -16.52 66.96
N SER A 16 2.74 -16.74 67.09
CA SER A 16 1.92 -17.27 66.00
C SER A 16 1.79 -16.28 64.84
N ALA A 17 1.68 -14.98 65.12
CA ALA A 17 1.64 -13.94 64.10
C ALA A 17 2.98 -13.85 63.35
N VAL A 18 4.11 -13.96 64.05
CA VAL A 18 5.45 -14.00 63.42
C VAL A 18 5.61 -15.27 62.57
N ALA A 19 5.18 -16.44 63.07
CA ALA A 19 5.24 -17.69 62.32
C ALA A 19 4.37 -17.64 61.04
N LEU A 20 3.15 -17.08 61.14
CA LEU A 20 2.26 -16.87 60.00
C LEU A 20 2.83 -15.86 59.00
N ALA A 21 3.42 -14.75 59.47
CA ALA A 21 4.10 -13.79 58.60
C ALA A 21 5.27 -14.46 57.85
N PHE A 22 6.04 -15.30 58.53
CA PHE A 22 7.14 -16.04 57.91
C PHE A 22 6.65 -17.03 56.85
N LEU A 23 5.59 -17.79 57.15
CA LEU A 23 4.93 -18.69 56.20
C LEU A 23 4.36 -17.92 55.00
N PHE A 24 3.75 -16.75 55.23
CA PHE A 24 3.21 -15.91 54.17
C PHE A 24 4.31 -15.36 53.24
N ILE A 25 5.45 -14.94 53.79
CA ILE A 25 6.62 -14.51 53.01
C ILE A 25 7.17 -15.65 52.17
N LEU A 26 7.32 -16.85 52.76
CA LEU A 26 7.78 -18.04 52.03
C LEU A 26 6.80 -18.46 50.93
N TRP A 27 5.50 -18.36 51.19
CA TRP A 27 4.45 -18.65 50.21
C TRP A 27 4.44 -17.64 49.06
N LEU A 28 4.66 -16.35 49.35
CA LEU A 28 4.72 -15.31 48.32
C LEU A 28 5.90 -15.51 47.35
N GLY A 29 7.00 -16.08 47.83
CA GLY A 29 8.18 -16.40 47.02
C GLY A 29 8.02 -17.61 46.09
N GLN A 30 6.96 -18.42 46.22
CA GLN A 30 6.76 -19.62 45.40
C GLN A 30 6.14 -19.35 44.03
N THR A 31 5.69 -18.13 43.72
CA THR A 31 5.28 -17.78 42.34
C THR A 31 6.50 -17.37 41.52
N GLN A 32 7.46 -18.29 41.37
CA GLN A 32 8.53 -18.12 40.40
C GLN A 32 7.96 -18.47 39.03
N ARG A 33 7.67 -17.46 38.21
CA ARG A 33 7.43 -17.68 36.77
C ARG A 33 8.72 -18.24 36.18
N GLU A 34 8.64 -19.42 35.58
CA GLU A 34 9.78 -20.01 34.86
C GLU A 34 10.02 -19.19 33.59
N PHE A 35 11.22 -18.63 33.48
CA PHE A 35 11.69 -17.93 32.30
C PHE A 35 12.82 -18.73 31.66
N ASP A 36 12.82 -18.77 30.34
CA ASP A 36 13.99 -19.22 29.58
C ASP A 36 14.91 -18.02 29.32
N GLU A 37 16.22 -18.24 29.45
CA GLU A 37 17.23 -17.20 29.17
C GLU A 37 17.88 -17.43 27.80
N TYR A 38 18.09 -16.34 27.07
CA TYR A 38 18.76 -16.34 25.77
C TYR A 38 19.75 -15.17 25.70
N ASP A 39 20.84 -15.36 24.98
CA ASP A 39 21.79 -14.29 24.69
C ASP A 39 21.57 -13.81 23.24
N VAL A 40 21.19 -12.54 23.08
CA VAL A 40 21.04 -11.89 21.77
C VAL A 40 22.33 -11.17 21.42
N ILE A 41 22.92 -11.51 20.28
CA ILE A 41 24.19 -10.97 19.81
C ILE A 41 23.91 -9.87 18.78
N PHE A 42 24.28 -8.65 19.11
CA PHE A 42 24.25 -7.51 18.20
C PHE A 42 25.67 -7.17 17.74
N THR A 43 25.87 -7.14 16.42
CA THR A 43 27.12 -6.67 15.79
C THR A 43 27.07 -5.18 15.44
N ASP A 44 25.88 -4.58 15.55
CA ASP A 44 25.63 -3.17 15.25
C ASP A 44 25.35 -2.37 16.52
N ARG A 45 25.27 -1.05 16.36
CA ARG A 45 24.97 -0.12 17.47
C ARG A 45 23.56 -0.36 18.02
N VAL A 46 23.48 -0.67 19.31
CA VAL A 46 22.22 -0.86 20.06
C VAL A 46 21.71 0.43 20.72
N SER A 47 21.63 1.52 19.95
CA SER A 47 21.18 2.82 20.47
C SER A 47 19.76 2.73 21.03
N GLY A 48 19.55 3.23 22.25
CA GLY A 48 18.24 3.26 22.90
C GLY A 48 17.82 1.95 23.60
N LEU A 49 18.63 0.89 23.50
CA LEU A 49 18.41 -0.35 24.23
C LEU A 49 18.91 -0.23 25.67
N SER A 50 18.10 -0.64 26.63
CA SER A 50 18.44 -0.57 28.05
C SER A 50 18.00 -1.82 28.82
N VAL A 51 18.56 -2.03 29.99
CA VAL A 51 18.12 -3.09 30.91
C VAL A 51 16.67 -2.83 31.32
N GLY A 52 15.82 -3.85 31.22
CA GLY A 52 14.38 -3.75 31.40
C GLY A 52 13.60 -3.41 30.13
N ALA A 53 14.26 -3.20 28.99
CA ALA A 53 13.58 -3.04 27.71
C ALA A 53 12.73 -4.27 27.39
N ALA A 54 11.56 -4.05 26.80
CA ALA A 54 10.64 -5.13 26.47
C ALA A 54 11.22 -6.04 25.37
N VAL A 55 11.00 -7.33 25.51
CA VAL A 55 11.25 -8.32 24.46
C VAL A 55 9.90 -8.78 23.94
N ARG A 56 9.71 -8.64 22.63
CA ARG A 56 8.47 -9.01 21.94
C ARG A 56 8.72 -10.20 21.05
N PHE A 57 7.71 -11.04 20.87
CA PHE A 57 7.70 -12.12 19.88
C PHE A 57 6.51 -11.87 18.94
N ASN A 58 6.79 -11.67 17.66
CA ASN A 58 5.80 -11.24 16.66
C ASN A 58 4.86 -10.12 17.16
N GLY A 59 5.41 -9.06 17.76
CA GLY A 59 4.66 -7.92 18.30
C GLY A 59 4.08 -8.07 19.72
N ILE A 60 4.07 -9.27 20.30
CA ILE A 60 3.51 -9.52 21.64
C ILE A 60 4.64 -9.51 22.68
N GLN A 61 4.50 -8.72 23.74
CA GLN A 61 5.48 -8.70 24.84
C GLN A 61 5.49 -10.06 25.56
N LYS A 62 6.67 -10.69 25.56
CA LYS A 62 6.90 -12.04 26.11
C LYS A 62 8.11 -12.11 27.04
N GLY A 63 8.80 -11.00 27.24
CA GLY A 63 10.01 -10.96 28.04
C GLY A 63 10.56 -9.56 28.24
N GLU A 64 11.78 -9.52 28.74
CA GLU A 64 12.55 -8.29 28.95
C GLU A 64 14.06 -8.55 28.91
N VAL A 65 14.83 -7.49 28.68
CA VAL A 65 16.28 -7.49 28.77
C VAL A 65 16.70 -7.51 30.24
N ARG A 66 17.50 -8.50 30.62
CA ARG A 66 18.03 -8.68 31.96
C ARG A 66 19.37 -8.01 32.15
N GLU A 67 20.27 -8.19 31.20
CA GLU A 67 21.63 -7.66 31.26
C GLU A 67 22.07 -7.22 29.88
N LEU A 68 22.96 -6.23 29.84
CA LEU A 68 23.59 -5.74 28.62
C LEU A 68 25.09 -5.68 28.88
N ASN A 69 25.85 -6.49 28.15
CA ASN A 69 27.29 -6.58 28.29
C ASN A 69 27.95 -6.39 26.93
N ILE A 70 29.17 -5.88 26.93
CA ILE A 70 30.03 -5.84 25.75
C ILE A 70 30.88 -7.11 25.77
N ASP A 71 31.05 -7.75 24.62
CA ASP A 71 31.90 -8.95 24.54
C ASP A 71 33.36 -8.59 24.92
N PRO A 72 34.00 -9.34 25.83
CA PRO A 72 35.34 -9.03 26.31
C PRO A 72 36.43 -9.24 25.26
N ASP A 73 36.19 -10.09 24.27
CA ASP A 73 37.14 -10.40 23.19
C ASP A 73 36.94 -9.45 21.99
N ASP A 74 35.70 -9.00 21.74
CA ASP A 74 35.37 -8.05 20.68
C ASP A 74 34.43 -6.92 21.16
N PRO A 75 34.96 -5.72 21.47
CA PRO A 75 34.16 -4.60 21.95
C PRO A 75 33.11 -4.06 20.97
N SER A 76 33.13 -4.47 19.70
CA SER A 76 32.10 -4.12 18.73
C SER A 76 30.81 -4.94 18.91
N ILE A 77 30.88 -6.05 19.64
CA ILE A 77 29.76 -6.95 19.86
C ILE A 77 29.09 -6.63 21.20
N VAL A 78 27.77 -6.45 21.17
CA VAL A 78 26.96 -6.30 22.37
C VAL A 78 26.11 -7.54 22.57
N VAL A 79 26.20 -8.11 23.78
CA VAL A 79 25.45 -9.28 24.21
C VAL A 79 24.35 -8.82 25.16
N ALA A 80 23.10 -8.90 24.71
CA ALA A 80 21.93 -8.65 25.54
C ALA A 80 21.39 -9.98 26.06
N ARG A 81 21.46 -10.20 27.38
CA ARG A 81 20.80 -11.34 28.01
C ARG A 81 19.33 -11.00 28.19
N ILE A 82 18.48 -11.81 27.59
CA ILE A 82 17.03 -11.67 27.69
C ILE A 82 16.45 -12.82 28.49
N ARG A 83 15.35 -12.52 29.21
CA ARG A 83 14.46 -13.54 29.75
C ARG A 83 13.16 -13.53 28.98
N VAL A 84 12.65 -14.71 28.65
CA VAL A 84 11.41 -14.88 27.89
C VAL A 84 10.55 -15.90 28.61
N ASP A 85 9.23 -15.73 28.61
CA ASP A 85 8.30 -16.70 29.17
C ASP A 85 8.54 -18.10 28.56
N ASN A 86 8.58 -19.16 29.39
CA ASN A 86 8.82 -20.56 28.94
C ASN A 86 7.80 -21.05 27.89
N ASP A 87 6.61 -20.42 27.81
CA ASP A 87 5.60 -20.72 26.80
C ASP A 87 5.93 -20.16 25.40
N THR A 88 7.00 -19.38 25.26
CA THR A 88 7.34 -18.71 24.00
C THR A 88 8.13 -19.64 23.08
N PRO A 89 7.65 -19.91 21.85
CA PRO A 89 8.26 -20.87 20.93
C PRO A 89 9.48 -20.27 20.20
N VAL A 90 10.57 -20.02 20.93
CA VAL A 90 11.86 -19.60 20.36
C VAL A 90 12.54 -20.81 19.69
N LYS A 91 12.67 -20.75 18.37
CA LYS A 91 13.13 -21.84 17.52
C LYS A 91 14.50 -21.52 16.90
N THR A 92 15.13 -22.51 16.27
CA THR A 92 16.46 -22.34 15.66
C THR A 92 16.51 -21.32 14.53
N ASP A 93 15.37 -21.01 13.92
CA ASP A 93 15.21 -20.01 12.86
C ASP A 93 14.69 -18.67 13.39
N THR A 94 14.54 -18.51 14.71
CA THR A 94 14.18 -17.23 15.32
C THR A 94 15.32 -16.23 15.19
N ARG A 95 14.99 -15.02 14.75
CA ARG A 95 15.90 -13.90 14.57
C ARG A 95 15.48 -12.78 15.51
N ALA A 96 16.46 -12.00 15.98
CA ALA A 96 16.20 -10.82 16.78
C ALA A 96 16.38 -9.57 15.93
N GLU A 97 15.50 -8.59 16.10
CA GLU A 97 15.58 -7.29 15.47
C GLU A 97 15.48 -6.21 16.54
N LEU A 98 16.20 -5.11 16.34
CA LEU A 98 16.08 -3.93 17.20
C LEU A 98 15.03 -2.99 16.61
N GLU A 99 13.94 -2.76 17.34
CA GLU A 99 12.84 -1.89 16.92
C GLU A 99 12.82 -0.63 17.81
N LEU A 100 12.78 0.55 17.20
CA LEU A 100 12.60 1.81 17.93
C LEU A 100 11.11 2.12 18.11
N VAL A 101 10.69 2.37 19.34
CA VAL A 101 9.29 2.64 19.68
C VAL A 101 9.13 4.11 20.07
N GLY A 102 8.37 4.84 19.25
CA GLY A 102 8.04 6.24 19.47
C GLY A 102 9.17 7.22 19.16
N PHE A 103 8.91 8.51 19.39
CA PHE A 103 9.84 9.61 19.11
C PHE A 103 10.89 9.83 20.21
N THR A 104 10.79 9.09 21.32
CA THR A 104 11.73 9.19 22.46
C THR A 104 13.02 8.40 22.25
N GLY A 105 13.09 7.59 21.19
CA GLY A 105 14.29 6.81 20.85
C GLY A 105 14.52 5.59 21.73
N LEU A 106 13.50 5.10 22.43
CA LEU A 106 13.58 3.85 23.18
C LEU A 106 13.53 2.66 22.24
N ALA A 107 14.44 1.70 22.41
CA ALA A 107 14.49 0.49 21.60
C ALA A 107 13.98 -0.73 22.38
N VAL A 108 13.34 -1.64 21.65
CA VAL A 108 12.87 -2.94 22.13
C VAL A 108 13.46 -4.04 21.26
N ILE A 109 13.55 -5.26 21.79
CA ILE A 109 13.99 -6.42 21.02
C ILE A 109 12.76 -7.13 20.48
N GLN A 110 12.69 -7.29 19.16
CA GLN A 110 11.64 -8.00 18.45
C GLN A 110 12.18 -9.34 17.96
N LEU A 111 11.66 -10.44 18.50
CA LEU A 111 11.91 -11.79 18.02
C LEU A 111 10.93 -12.10 16.89
N VAL A 112 11.46 -12.51 15.74
CA VAL A 112 10.70 -12.82 14.52
C VAL A 112 11.06 -14.23 14.05
N GLY A 113 10.08 -14.92 13.45
CA GLY A 113 10.26 -16.27 12.89
C GLY A 113 9.55 -17.34 13.71
N GLY A 114 10.11 -18.55 13.71
CA GLY A 114 9.55 -19.70 14.39
C GLY A 114 8.72 -20.61 13.49
N SER A 115 9.31 -21.07 12.38
CA SER A 115 8.65 -21.99 11.45
C SER A 115 8.13 -23.23 12.18
N PRO A 116 6.94 -23.77 11.82
CA PRO A 116 6.34 -24.90 12.52
C PRO A 116 7.29 -26.10 12.66
N ASP A 117 8.09 -26.36 11.62
CA ASP A 117 8.97 -27.53 11.52
C ASP A 117 10.35 -27.36 12.18
N ALA A 118 10.71 -26.13 12.61
CA ALA A 118 12.00 -25.87 13.24
C ALA A 118 12.02 -26.35 14.72
N PRO A 119 13.09 -27.01 15.19
CA PRO A 119 13.21 -27.39 16.60
C PRO A 119 13.36 -26.16 17.52
N LEU A 120 13.00 -26.33 18.80
CA LEU A 120 13.20 -25.29 19.80
C LEU A 120 14.70 -25.03 20.02
N LEU A 121 15.08 -23.77 20.13
CA LEU A 121 16.49 -23.37 20.21
C LEU A 121 17.15 -23.92 21.48
N LYS A 122 16.41 -23.97 22.59
CA LYS A 122 16.87 -24.50 23.89
C LYS A 122 17.19 -26.00 23.88
N ASP A 123 16.61 -26.77 22.96
CA ASP A 123 16.82 -28.22 22.89
C ASP A 123 18.07 -28.59 22.07
N VAL A 124 18.56 -27.68 21.23
CA VAL A 124 19.65 -27.94 20.27
C VAL A 124 20.99 -27.42 20.78
N GLN A 125 21.01 -26.33 21.56
CA GLN A 125 22.24 -25.79 22.14
C GLN A 125 22.36 -26.15 23.62
N ARG A 126 23.55 -26.62 24.02
CA ARG A 126 23.90 -26.81 25.44
C ARG A 126 24.39 -25.48 26.02
N GLY A 127 23.73 -25.00 27.07
CA GLY A 127 24.01 -23.72 27.71
C GLY A 127 22.97 -22.66 27.36
N ILE A 128 23.29 -21.38 27.58
CA ILE A 128 22.40 -20.27 27.22
C ILE A 128 22.38 -20.15 25.70
N PRO A 129 21.24 -20.37 25.02
CA PRO A 129 21.21 -20.38 23.57
C PRO A 129 21.38 -18.97 23.01
N ARG A 130 22.11 -18.88 21.89
CA ARG A 130 22.45 -17.59 21.26
C ARG A 130 21.56 -17.32 20.05
N ILE A 131 20.99 -16.11 19.99
CA ILE A 131 20.19 -15.59 18.88
C ILE A 131 21.01 -14.50 18.19
N ARG A 132 21.13 -14.57 16.86
CA ARG A 132 21.75 -13.49 16.09
C ARG A 132 20.73 -12.38 15.86
N ALA A 133 21.14 -11.15 16.12
CA ALA A 133 20.39 -9.99 15.72
C ALA A 133 20.66 -9.68 14.24
N ASP A 134 19.61 -9.39 13.49
CA ASP A 134 19.72 -8.84 12.15
C ASP A 134 19.72 -7.31 12.24
N ALA A 135 20.42 -6.67 11.29
CA ALA A 135 20.49 -5.22 11.19
C ALA A 135 19.07 -4.64 11.12
N SER A 136 18.81 -3.61 11.93
CA SER A 136 17.49 -2.98 11.97
C SER A 136 17.08 -2.51 10.58
N GLY A 137 15.84 -2.79 10.16
CA GLY A 137 15.32 -2.39 8.84
C GLY A 137 15.42 -0.87 8.57
N PHE A 138 15.57 -0.05 9.60
CA PHE A 138 15.84 1.38 9.49
C PHE A 138 17.28 1.70 9.03
N ALA A 139 18.28 0.93 9.47
CA ALA A 139 19.66 1.07 9.01
C ALA A 139 19.81 0.66 7.53
N ALA A 140 19.10 -0.38 7.11
CA ALA A 140 19.06 -0.81 5.70
C ALA A 140 18.45 0.25 4.76
N ILE A 141 17.50 1.06 5.24
CA ILE A 141 16.95 2.20 4.48
C ILE A 141 17.99 3.33 4.33
N ILE A 142 18.80 3.56 5.36
CA ILE A 142 19.88 4.57 5.32
C ILE A 142 21.04 4.12 4.45
N GLU A 143 21.42 2.83 4.49
CA GLU A 143 22.44 2.25 3.60
C GLU A 143 21.96 2.07 2.15
N GLY A 144 20.65 1.85 1.94
CA GLY A 144 20.01 1.85 0.62
C GLY A 144 20.03 3.21 -0.11
N SER A 145 20.64 4.24 0.47
CA SER A 145 20.83 5.55 -0.14
C SER A 145 21.70 5.52 -1.39
N SER A 146 22.67 4.59 -1.56
CA SER A 146 23.53 4.61 -2.75
C SER A 146 22.80 4.25 -4.05
N ASP A 147 21.90 3.26 -4.00
CA ASP A 147 21.09 2.84 -5.16
C ASP A 147 19.98 3.84 -5.47
N ILE A 148 19.38 4.44 -4.44
CA ILE A 148 18.38 5.51 -4.62
C ILE A 148 19.04 6.78 -5.16
N VAL A 149 20.23 7.16 -4.67
CA VAL A 149 21.01 8.29 -5.19
C VAL A 149 21.46 8.03 -6.61
N ALA A 150 21.83 6.79 -6.97
CA ALA A 150 22.16 6.42 -8.35
C ALA A 150 20.93 6.52 -9.28
N ALA A 151 19.76 6.06 -8.83
CA ALA A 151 18.51 6.18 -9.57
C ALA A 151 18.07 7.64 -9.73
N ILE A 152 18.21 8.46 -8.69
CA ILE A 152 17.95 9.90 -8.74
C ILE A 152 18.94 10.59 -9.67
N ASN A 153 20.24 10.30 -9.60
CA ASN A 153 21.25 10.87 -10.50
C ASN A 153 21.00 10.50 -11.97
N LEU A 154 20.50 9.29 -12.24
CA LEU A 154 20.11 8.90 -13.59
C LEU A 154 18.90 9.71 -14.07
N LEU A 155 17.88 9.91 -13.22
CA LEU A 155 16.70 10.71 -13.56
C LEU A 155 17.00 12.21 -13.68
N LEU A 156 17.97 12.72 -12.92
CA LEU A 156 18.43 14.10 -12.94
C LEU A 156 19.53 14.38 -13.99
N ALA A 157 19.92 13.39 -14.78
CA ALA A 157 20.81 13.62 -15.91
C ALA A 157 20.16 14.63 -16.88
N GLU A 158 20.93 15.62 -17.34
CA GLU A 158 20.43 16.72 -18.19
C GLU A 158 19.68 16.22 -19.43
N ASP A 159 20.15 15.13 -20.05
CA ASP A 159 19.48 14.48 -21.18
C ASP A 159 18.06 13.98 -20.85
N ASN A 160 17.86 13.49 -19.63
CA ASN A 160 16.57 12.97 -19.15
C ASN A 160 15.62 14.11 -18.74
N ILE A 161 16.15 15.18 -18.14
CA ILE A 161 15.38 16.38 -17.81
C ILE A 161 14.88 17.06 -19.10
N GLU A 162 15.72 17.16 -20.14
CA GLU A 162 15.31 17.69 -21.43
C GLU A 162 14.26 16.80 -22.12
N ALA A 163 14.46 15.48 -22.12
CA ALA A 163 13.51 14.54 -22.70
C ALA A 163 12.14 14.61 -22.00
N PHE A 164 12.15 14.68 -20.67
CA PHE A 164 10.93 14.79 -19.87
C PHE A 164 10.23 16.13 -20.09
N SER A 165 10.98 17.23 -20.16
CA SER A 165 10.45 18.57 -20.47
C SER A 165 9.81 18.62 -21.86
N ARG A 166 10.43 17.97 -22.86
CA ARG A 166 9.85 17.84 -24.21
C ARG A 166 8.55 17.05 -24.22
N ILE A 167 8.47 15.96 -23.45
CA ILE A 167 7.25 15.15 -23.34
C ILE A 167 6.12 15.96 -22.70
N ILE A 168 6.38 16.67 -21.61
CA ILE A 168 5.41 17.55 -20.96
C ILE A 168 4.92 18.64 -21.93
N GLY A 169 5.83 19.30 -22.64
CA GLY A 169 5.46 20.31 -23.64
C GLY A 169 4.57 19.76 -24.76
N ASN A 170 4.87 18.55 -25.26
CA ASN A 170 4.04 17.91 -26.28
C ASN A 170 2.64 17.54 -25.77
N ILE A 171 2.53 17.10 -24.50
CA ILE A 171 1.24 16.79 -23.88
C ILE A 171 0.41 18.08 -23.69
N ASP A 172 1.03 19.20 -23.31
CA ASP A 172 0.33 20.49 -23.21
C ASP A 172 -0.22 20.98 -24.55
N VAL A 173 0.59 20.88 -25.62
CA VAL A 173 0.14 21.23 -26.98
C VAL A 173 -1.00 20.31 -27.43
N PHE A 174 -0.85 19.00 -27.25
CA PHE A 174 -1.85 18.01 -27.67
C PHE A 174 -3.17 18.19 -26.92
N THR A 175 -3.13 18.32 -25.59
CA THR A 175 -4.32 18.59 -24.76
C THR A 175 -4.90 19.98 -25.02
N GLY A 176 -4.07 20.94 -25.43
CA GLY A 176 -4.46 22.25 -25.94
C GLY A 176 -5.31 22.17 -27.21
N VAL A 177 -4.84 21.40 -28.20
CA VAL A 177 -5.55 21.17 -29.47
C VAL A 177 -6.84 20.41 -29.23
N LEU A 178 -6.81 19.35 -28.40
CA LEU A 178 -7.99 18.54 -28.10
C LEU A 178 -9.10 19.36 -27.42
N ALA A 179 -8.76 20.19 -26.42
CA ALA A 179 -9.72 21.10 -25.77
C ALA A 179 -10.34 22.12 -26.74
N LYS A 180 -9.60 22.57 -27.75
CA LYS A 180 -10.10 23.52 -28.76
C LYS A 180 -10.96 22.86 -29.84
N GLN A 181 -10.87 21.54 -29.98
CA GLN A 181 -11.62 20.78 -30.98
C GLN A 181 -12.77 19.97 -30.37
N GLU A 182 -12.96 20.00 -29.05
CA GLU A 182 -14.05 19.35 -28.33
C GLU A 182 -15.42 19.66 -28.96
N ASP A 183 -15.69 20.94 -29.24
CA ASP A 183 -16.94 21.38 -29.89
C ASP A 183 -17.14 20.77 -31.29
N LYS A 184 -16.07 20.68 -32.09
CA LYS A 184 -16.13 20.14 -33.46
C LYS A 184 -16.26 18.61 -33.48
N ILE A 185 -15.64 17.95 -32.51
CA ILE A 185 -15.78 16.51 -32.30
C ILE A 185 -17.22 16.21 -31.89
N GLY A 186 -17.76 16.96 -30.92
CA GLY A 186 -19.17 16.87 -30.51
C GLY A 186 -20.14 17.12 -31.67
N GLU A 187 -19.90 18.16 -32.48
CA GLU A 187 -20.71 18.49 -33.66
C GLU A 187 -20.67 17.37 -34.72
N SER A 188 -19.49 16.80 -34.99
CA SER A 188 -19.34 15.71 -35.98
C SER A 188 -20.09 14.45 -35.54
N ILE A 189 -20.07 14.15 -34.25
CA ILE A 189 -20.77 12.99 -33.69
C ILE A 189 -22.29 13.23 -33.66
N ALA A 190 -22.73 14.45 -33.33
CA ALA A 190 -24.13 14.83 -33.39
C ALA A 190 -24.68 14.73 -34.82
N ASN A 191 -23.92 15.19 -35.82
CA ASN A 191 -24.28 15.06 -37.23
C ASN A 191 -24.34 13.58 -37.66
N PHE A 192 -23.43 12.74 -37.18
CA PHE A 192 -23.46 11.32 -37.46
C PHE A 192 -24.67 10.64 -36.80
N ALA A 193 -25.02 11.00 -35.56
CA ALA A 193 -26.21 10.50 -34.88
C ALA A 193 -27.50 10.87 -35.63
N ALA A 194 -27.60 12.11 -36.12
CA ALA A 194 -28.73 12.57 -36.94
C ALA A 194 -28.82 11.80 -38.28
N MET A 195 -27.69 11.56 -38.95
CA MET A 195 -27.63 10.75 -40.17
C MET A 195 -28.12 9.31 -39.94
N MET A 196 -27.82 8.73 -38.77
CA MET A 196 -28.27 7.38 -38.41
C MET A 196 -29.77 7.32 -38.15
N GLU A 197 -30.35 8.38 -37.57
CA GLU A 197 -31.80 8.53 -37.42
C GLU A 197 -32.50 8.64 -38.78
N ASP A 198 -31.96 9.47 -39.68
CA ASP A 198 -32.45 9.61 -41.06
C ASP A 198 -32.40 8.27 -41.82
N MET A 199 -31.32 7.49 -41.65
CA MET A 199 -31.19 6.16 -42.24
C MET A 199 -32.22 5.17 -41.69
N ALA A 200 -32.51 5.23 -40.38
CA ALA A 200 -33.53 4.40 -39.76
C ALA A 200 -34.92 4.71 -40.34
N GLU A 201 -35.24 6.01 -40.48
CA GLU A 201 -36.51 6.44 -41.05
C GLU A 201 -36.62 6.06 -42.53
N ALA A 202 -35.54 6.22 -43.30
CA ALA A 202 -35.48 5.83 -44.71
C ALA A 202 -35.69 4.31 -44.89
N SER A 203 -35.06 3.48 -44.06
CA SER A 203 -35.27 2.02 -44.06
C SER A 203 -36.73 1.66 -43.80
N ASP A 204 -37.37 2.27 -42.78
CA ASP A 204 -38.78 2.02 -42.48
C ASP A 204 -39.73 2.43 -43.61
N ARG A 205 -39.46 3.58 -44.26
CA ARG A 205 -40.21 4.02 -45.45
C ARG A 205 -40.04 3.06 -46.63
N LEU A 206 -38.82 2.58 -46.89
CA LEU A 206 -38.55 1.58 -47.94
C LEU A 206 -39.29 0.27 -47.68
N ARG A 207 -39.33 -0.18 -46.44
CA ARG A 207 -40.02 -1.39 -46.02
C ARG A 207 -41.54 -1.26 -46.19
N ARG A 208 -42.12 -0.13 -45.77
CA ARG A 208 -43.54 0.17 -45.98
C ARG A 208 -43.90 0.22 -47.45
N ALA A 209 -43.09 0.88 -48.28
CA ALA A 209 -43.29 0.90 -49.72
C ALA A 209 -43.24 -0.52 -50.32
N ALA A 210 -42.30 -1.35 -49.84
CA ALA A 210 -42.21 -2.75 -50.26
C ALA A 210 -43.46 -3.56 -49.85
N ASP A 211 -43.98 -3.35 -48.65
CA ASP A 211 -45.16 -4.07 -48.19
C ASP A 211 -46.45 -3.61 -48.90
N GLU A 212 -46.55 -2.33 -49.27
CA GLU A 212 -47.67 -1.79 -50.06
C GLU A 212 -47.68 -2.34 -51.49
N ILE A 213 -46.52 -2.40 -52.15
CA ILE A 213 -46.39 -2.94 -53.50
C ILE A 213 -46.69 -4.45 -53.51
N GLU A 214 -46.24 -5.22 -52.51
CA GLU A 214 -46.59 -6.65 -52.39
C GLU A 214 -48.10 -6.87 -52.27
N LYS A 215 -48.79 -6.05 -51.46
CA LYS A 215 -50.25 -6.09 -51.33
C LYS A 215 -50.97 -5.77 -52.63
N LEU A 216 -50.44 -4.83 -53.43
CA LEU A 216 -51.02 -4.45 -54.73
C LEU A 216 -50.81 -5.53 -55.79
N ILE A 217 -49.69 -6.25 -55.74
CA ILE A 217 -49.35 -7.29 -56.73
C ILE A 217 -50.18 -8.57 -56.50
N GLY A 218 -50.48 -8.93 -55.25
CA GLY A 218 -51.32 -10.10 -54.94
C GLY A 218 -50.78 -11.46 -55.46
N ASN A 219 -51.42 -12.56 -55.09
CA ASN A 219 -50.95 -13.92 -55.42
C ASN A 219 -51.14 -14.34 -56.89
N ASP A 220 -51.94 -13.61 -57.67
CA ASP A 220 -52.43 -14.07 -58.99
C ASP A 220 -51.84 -13.31 -60.21
N ALA A 221 -50.83 -12.47 -60.01
CA ALA A 221 -50.34 -11.62 -61.08
C ALA A 221 -49.31 -12.31 -62.03
N PRO A 222 -49.38 -12.05 -63.36
CA PRO A 222 -48.70 -12.82 -64.40
C PRO A 222 -47.16 -12.70 -64.38
N ALA A 223 -46.49 -13.63 -65.08
CA ALA A 223 -45.04 -13.84 -65.11
C ALA A 223 -44.19 -12.60 -65.52
N THR A 224 -44.79 -11.56 -66.10
CA THR A 224 -44.16 -10.26 -66.40
C THR A 224 -43.77 -9.44 -65.15
N LEU A 225 -44.06 -9.93 -63.94
CA LEU A 225 -43.70 -9.28 -62.66
C LEU A 225 -42.47 -9.87 -61.97
N ALA A 226 -41.72 -10.78 -62.62
CA ALA A 226 -40.52 -11.37 -62.04
C ALA A 226 -39.45 -10.32 -61.67
N GLU A 227 -39.19 -9.37 -62.57
CA GLU A 227 -38.24 -8.26 -62.34
C GLU A 227 -38.71 -7.35 -61.19
N THR A 228 -40.01 -7.12 -61.05
CA THR A 228 -40.58 -6.36 -59.93
C THR A 228 -40.39 -7.11 -58.60
N ARG A 229 -40.60 -8.43 -58.58
CA ARG A 229 -40.36 -9.25 -57.37
C ARG A 229 -38.89 -9.26 -56.96
N GLU A 230 -37.97 -9.28 -57.92
CA GLU A 230 -36.53 -9.24 -57.67
C GLU A 230 -36.07 -7.86 -57.15
N ALA A 231 -36.55 -6.77 -57.74
CA ALA A 231 -36.30 -5.42 -57.26
C ALA A 231 -36.82 -5.23 -55.82
N MET A 232 -37.97 -5.81 -55.53
CA MET A 232 -38.59 -5.77 -54.20
C MET A 232 -37.83 -6.57 -53.17
N ALA A 233 -37.32 -7.75 -53.53
CA ALA A 233 -36.41 -8.51 -52.69
C ALA A 233 -35.15 -7.70 -52.37
N SER A 234 -34.58 -7.03 -53.38
CA SER A 234 -33.39 -6.19 -53.22
C SER A 234 -33.64 -4.98 -52.30
N ILE A 235 -34.80 -4.32 -52.42
CA ILE A 235 -35.21 -3.22 -51.53
C ILE A 235 -35.35 -3.70 -50.09
N ARG A 236 -35.94 -4.89 -49.88
CA ARG A 236 -36.07 -5.49 -48.54
C ARG A 236 -34.73 -5.82 -47.92
N THR A 237 -33.84 -6.46 -48.68
CA THR A 237 -32.47 -6.75 -48.24
C THR A 237 -31.73 -5.47 -47.86
N LEU A 238 -31.80 -4.43 -48.70
CA LEU A 238 -31.18 -3.13 -48.39
C LEU A 238 -31.76 -2.49 -47.13
N ALA A 239 -33.09 -2.52 -46.96
CA ALA A 239 -33.76 -1.98 -45.78
C ALA A 239 -33.33 -2.72 -44.49
N ASP A 240 -33.25 -4.05 -44.55
CA ASP A 240 -32.81 -4.88 -43.43
C ASP A 240 -31.31 -4.67 -43.13
N GLU A 241 -30.45 -4.54 -44.15
CA GLU A 241 -29.02 -4.22 -43.99
C GLU A 241 -28.81 -2.84 -43.33
N LEU A 242 -29.51 -1.81 -43.81
CA LEU A 242 -29.47 -0.47 -43.22
C LEU A 242 -29.90 -0.48 -41.75
N ARG A 243 -30.91 -1.29 -41.41
CA ARG A 243 -31.38 -1.42 -40.02
C ARG A 243 -30.34 -2.08 -39.13
N VAL A 244 -29.67 -3.14 -39.60
CA VAL A 244 -28.58 -3.79 -38.85
C VAL A 244 -27.46 -2.79 -38.57
N VAL A 245 -27.03 -2.04 -39.60
CA VAL A 245 -26.01 -0.99 -39.42
C VAL A 245 -26.46 0.06 -38.40
N VAL A 246 -27.73 0.47 -38.43
CA VAL A 246 -28.26 1.42 -37.45
C VAL A 246 -28.24 0.87 -36.02
N GLU A 247 -28.74 -0.34 -35.82
CA GLU A 247 -28.81 -0.96 -34.48
C GLU A 247 -27.41 -1.24 -33.91
N GLU A 248 -26.49 -1.73 -34.73
CA GLU A 248 -25.11 -2.03 -34.31
C GLU A 248 -24.34 -0.78 -33.90
N ASN A 249 -24.63 0.37 -34.51
CA ASN A 249 -23.89 1.61 -34.26
C ASN A 249 -24.58 2.52 -33.22
N ARG A 250 -25.89 2.38 -32.97
CA ARG A 250 -26.63 3.21 -32.01
C ARG A 250 -26.09 3.12 -30.58
N ALA A 251 -25.85 1.91 -30.07
CA ALA A 251 -25.38 1.71 -28.70
C ALA A 251 -23.93 2.21 -28.48
N PRO A 252 -22.95 1.88 -29.34
CA PRO A 252 -21.60 2.43 -29.25
C PRO A 252 -21.56 3.96 -29.38
N LEU A 253 -22.41 4.55 -30.25
CA LEU A 253 -22.49 6.00 -30.42
C LEU A 253 -23.02 6.69 -29.17
N SER A 254 -24.12 6.21 -28.60
CA SER A 254 -24.69 6.76 -27.36
C SER A 254 -23.69 6.68 -26.20
N ALA A 255 -23.01 5.53 -26.03
CA ALA A 255 -21.97 5.37 -25.02
C ALA A 255 -20.80 6.35 -25.23
N PHE A 256 -20.35 6.54 -26.48
CA PHE A 256 -19.28 7.49 -26.78
C PHE A 256 -19.70 8.95 -26.52
N THR A 257 -20.94 9.33 -26.85
CA THR A 257 -21.44 10.70 -26.62
C THR A 257 -21.71 11.01 -25.16
N GLU A 258 -22.31 10.07 -24.42
CA GLU A 258 -22.75 10.32 -23.04
C GLU A 258 -21.61 10.11 -22.04
N GLU A 259 -20.83 9.05 -22.20
CA GLU A 259 -19.77 8.69 -21.25
C GLU A 259 -18.39 9.12 -21.74
N GLY A 260 -18.10 8.93 -23.04
CA GLY A 260 -16.79 9.21 -23.63
C GLY A 260 -16.49 10.71 -23.65
N LEU A 261 -17.30 11.50 -24.38
CA LEU A 261 -17.10 12.94 -24.53
C LEU A 261 -17.16 13.69 -23.19
N ALA A 262 -18.10 13.30 -22.31
CA ALA A 262 -18.23 13.92 -21.00
C ALA A 262 -16.97 13.75 -20.12
N GLN A 263 -16.18 12.70 -20.34
CA GLN A 263 -14.93 12.45 -19.62
C GLN A 263 -13.72 13.14 -20.24
N VAL A 264 -13.77 13.56 -21.52
CA VAL A 264 -12.65 14.21 -22.21
C VAL A 264 -12.31 15.56 -21.55
N GLY A 265 -13.30 16.41 -21.29
CA GLY A 265 -13.10 17.70 -20.65
C GLY A 265 -12.41 17.61 -19.28
N PRO A 266 -12.96 16.85 -18.30
CA PRO A 266 -12.34 16.62 -17.00
C PRO A 266 -10.94 16.01 -17.09
N ALA A 267 -10.71 15.04 -17.97
CA ALA A 267 -9.40 14.41 -18.15
C ALA A 267 -8.35 15.41 -18.66
N VAL A 268 -8.72 16.29 -19.60
CA VAL A 268 -7.83 17.35 -20.09
C VAL A 268 -7.51 18.36 -18.99
N VAL A 269 -8.49 18.73 -18.15
CA VAL A 269 -8.28 19.64 -17.01
C VAL A 269 -7.33 19.01 -15.99
N GLU A 270 -7.50 17.73 -15.68
CA GLU A 270 -6.67 17.01 -14.72
C GLU A 270 -5.24 16.83 -15.24
N ALA A 271 -5.09 16.47 -16.52
CA ALA A 271 -3.78 16.41 -17.17
C ALA A 271 -3.04 17.75 -17.09
N ARG A 272 -3.73 18.88 -17.31
CA ARG A 272 -3.13 20.22 -17.16
C ARG A 272 -2.81 20.60 -15.72
N ARG A 273 -3.54 20.09 -14.72
CA ARG A 273 -3.19 20.28 -13.30
C ARG A 273 -1.91 19.51 -12.97
N LEU A 274 -1.87 18.24 -13.33
CA LEU A 274 -0.70 17.38 -13.16
C LEU A 274 0.54 17.97 -13.82
N MET A 275 0.42 18.45 -15.07
CA MET A 275 1.56 19.08 -15.75
C MET A 275 2.07 20.34 -15.06
N ARG A 276 1.18 21.19 -14.53
CA ARG A 276 1.61 22.37 -13.75
C ARG A 276 2.29 21.99 -12.44
N SER A 277 1.81 20.95 -11.78
CA SER A 277 2.45 20.41 -10.57
C SER A 277 3.83 19.82 -10.89
N LEU A 278 3.96 19.07 -11.97
CA LEU A 278 5.23 18.49 -12.42
C LEU A 278 6.23 19.57 -12.83
N ASP A 279 5.80 20.56 -13.61
CA ASP A 279 6.63 21.69 -14.01
C ASP A 279 7.10 22.50 -12.80
N HIS A 280 6.25 22.68 -11.77
CA HIS A 280 6.69 23.31 -10.53
C HIS A 280 7.78 22.49 -9.80
N VAL A 281 7.62 21.16 -9.71
CA VAL A 281 8.60 20.26 -9.09
C VAL A 281 9.91 20.26 -9.87
N LEU A 282 9.87 20.19 -11.20
CA LEU A 282 11.07 20.22 -12.03
C LEU A 282 11.85 21.52 -11.89
N ARG A 283 11.14 22.67 -11.88
CA ARG A 283 11.78 23.96 -11.67
C ARG A 283 12.36 24.11 -10.26
N GLU A 284 11.72 23.52 -9.25
CA GLU A 284 12.24 23.54 -7.88
C GLU A 284 13.49 22.67 -7.74
N ILE A 285 13.50 21.50 -8.37
CA ILE A 285 14.67 20.61 -8.43
C ILE A 285 15.83 21.25 -9.20
N ASP A 286 15.55 21.93 -10.32
CA ASP A 286 16.57 22.66 -11.09
C ASP A 286 17.18 23.82 -10.28
N ARG A 287 16.37 24.46 -9.44
CA ARG A 287 16.76 25.62 -8.64
C ARG A 287 17.50 25.28 -7.35
N ASP A 288 17.09 24.21 -6.65
CA ASP A 288 17.75 23.73 -5.43
C ASP A 288 17.65 22.19 -5.27
N PRO A 289 18.49 21.43 -6.00
CA PRO A 289 18.45 19.97 -5.96
C PRO A 289 18.89 19.39 -4.61
N ARG A 290 19.67 20.15 -3.81
CA ARG A 290 20.16 19.68 -2.50
C ARG A 290 19.15 19.94 -1.39
N GLY A 291 18.47 21.09 -1.38
CA GLY A 291 17.46 21.43 -0.39
C GLY A 291 16.22 20.53 -0.43
N TYR A 292 15.78 20.13 -1.63
CA TYR A 292 14.62 19.25 -1.79
C TYR A 292 14.89 17.80 -1.32
N LEU A 293 16.09 17.27 -1.60
CA LEU A 293 16.46 15.88 -1.25
C LEU A 293 16.87 15.71 0.22
N LEU A 294 17.36 16.76 0.87
CA LEU A 294 17.85 16.71 2.25
C LEU A 294 16.87 17.28 3.28
N GLY A 295 15.74 17.84 2.86
CA GLY A 295 14.66 18.27 3.75
C GLY A 295 15.01 19.44 4.69
N GLU A 296 16.06 20.22 4.39
CA GLU A 296 16.42 21.39 5.20
C GLU A 296 15.66 22.63 4.72
N SER A 297 14.40 22.76 5.14
CA SER A 297 13.75 24.07 5.27
C SER A 297 13.75 24.48 6.73
N ALA A 298 14.93 24.80 7.29
CA ALA A 298 14.98 25.50 8.58
C ALA A 298 14.67 26.99 8.33
N PRO A 299 13.57 27.55 8.89
CA PRO A 299 13.29 28.97 8.74
C PRO A 299 14.40 29.77 9.43
N ARG A 300 15.15 30.56 8.65
CA ARG A 300 16.05 31.58 9.20
C ARG A 300 15.18 32.64 9.87
N TYR A 301 15.20 32.66 11.19
CA TYR A 301 14.84 33.85 11.94
C TYR A 301 15.99 34.84 11.82
N GLU A 302 15.79 35.87 11.00
CA GLU A 302 16.58 37.10 11.10
C GLU A 302 16.33 37.71 12.48
N VAL A 303 17.35 37.69 13.32
CA VAL A 303 17.36 38.46 14.56
C VAL A 303 17.72 39.88 14.16
N GLU A 304 16.72 40.75 14.12
CA GLU A 304 16.92 42.18 13.89
C GLU A 304 17.69 42.77 15.09
N PRO A 305 18.74 43.60 14.86
CA PRO A 305 19.67 44.06 15.88
C PRO A 305 19.11 45.10 16.86
#